data_AF-A0A2P4R7C8-F1
#
_entry.id   AF-A0A2P4R7C8-F1
#
_cell.length_a   1.000
_cell.length_b   1.000
_cell.length_c   1.000
_cell.angle_alpha   90.00
_cell.angle_beta   90.00
_cell.angle_gamma   90.00
#
_symmetry.space_group_name_H-M   'P 1'
#
loop_
_entity.id
_entity.type
_entity.pdbx_description
1 polymer ?
#
loop_
_entity_poly.entity_id
_entity_poly.type
_entity_poly.pdbx_seq_one_letter_code
_entity_poly.pdbx_strand_id
1 'polypeptide(L)'
;MDIREKIMDILNNYPVSKNCKNNTNFKNNRLVSSLRIGLNDFNNYSFNGQTFISKGSAGQGRWATIPWIGVFSEAISITAESGFDIVYLFSEDMKSVYLSLNQGWNLFKKIYKDGRL
;
A
#
# COMPACT_ATOMS: atom_id res chain seq x y z
N MET A 1 15.67 6.49 -2.61
CA MET A 1 14.71 7.33 -3.35
C MET A 1 13.78 7.86 -2.31
N ASP A 2 13.71 9.18 -2.19
CA ASP A 2 12.92 9.83 -1.15
C ASP A 2 11.41 9.55 -1.34
N ILE A 3 10.62 9.70 -0.28
CA ILE A 3 9.18 9.46 -0.30
C ILE A 3 8.47 10.29 -1.36
N ARG A 4 8.86 11.55 -1.55
CA ARG A 4 8.25 12.42 -2.55
C ARG A 4 8.54 11.91 -3.96
N GLU A 5 9.78 11.54 -4.24
CA GLU A 5 10.18 10.99 -5.54
C GLU A 5 9.41 9.69 -5.85
N LYS A 6 9.24 8.82 -4.86
CA LYS A 6 8.44 7.59 -4.97
C LYS A 6 6.98 7.88 -5.33
N ILE A 7 6.35 8.80 -4.60
CA ILE A 7 4.96 9.18 -4.83
C ILE A 7 4.81 9.76 -6.24
N MET A 8 5.72 10.64 -6.66
CA MET A 8 5.66 11.27 -7.98
C MET A 8 5.92 10.26 -9.12
N ASP A 9 6.83 9.28 -8.96
CA ASP A 9 7.03 8.20 -9.95
C ASP A 9 5.74 7.41 -10.15
N ILE A 10 5.02 7.11 -9.06
CA ILE A 10 3.75 6.37 -9.13
C ILE A 10 2.66 7.22 -9.81
N LEU A 11 2.41 8.45 -9.34
CA LEU A 11 1.37 9.32 -9.91
C LEU A 11 1.54 9.51 -11.42
N ASN A 12 2.78 9.75 -11.86
CA ASN A 12 3.06 10.07 -13.26
C ASN A 12 3.06 8.84 -14.17
N ASN A 13 3.53 7.69 -13.69
CA ASN A 13 3.80 6.54 -14.56
C ASN A 13 2.78 5.39 -14.43
N TYR A 14 1.95 5.37 -13.38
CA TYR A 14 0.96 4.31 -13.16
C TYR A 14 -0.10 4.24 -14.28
N PRO A 15 -0.70 5.36 -14.74
CA PRO A 15 -1.69 5.34 -15.83
C PRO A 15 -1.10 4.81 -17.15
N VAL A 16 0.13 5.23 -17.46
CA VAL A 16 0.85 4.82 -18.67
C VAL A 16 1.13 3.32 -18.61
N SER A 17 1.62 2.83 -17.48
CA SER A 17 1.94 1.41 -17.29
C SER A 17 0.70 0.52 -17.31
N LYS A 18 -0.43 0.99 -16.75
CA LYS A 18 -1.71 0.28 -16.73
C LYS A 18 -2.35 0.18 -18.12
N ASN A 19 -2.18 1.19 -18.98
CA ASN A 19 -2.88 1.29 -20.27
C ASN A 19 -2.02 0.94 -21.49
N CYS A 20 -0.77 0.53 -21.31
CA CYS A 20 0.12 0.15 -22.41
C CYS A 20 -0.46 -1.05 -23.20
N LYS A 21 -0.62 -0.86 -24.53
CA LYS A 21 -1.29 -1.81 -25.46
C LYS A 21 -0.65 -3.20 -25.50
N ASN A 22 0.66 -3.27 -25.25
CA ASN A 22 1.32 -4.51 -24.92
C ASN A 22 1.19 -4.64 -23.40
N ASN A 23 0.16 -5.37 -22.93
CA ASN A 23 -0.06 -5.71 -21.53
C ASN A 23 1.11 -6.56 -21.03
N THR A 24 2.30 -5.97 -20.95
CA THR A 24 3.58 -6.58 -20.64
C THR A 24 3.53 -6.93 -19.18
N ASN A 25 2.93 -8.10 -18.94
CA ASN A 25 2.78 -8.83 -17.70
C ASN A 25 2.84 -7.93 -16.47
N PHE A 26 1.68 -7.61 -15.89
CA PHE A 26 1.54 -7.04 -14.55
C PHE A 26 2.61 -7.55 -13.56
N LYS A 27 2.94 -8.84 -13.64
CA LYS A 27 3.97 -9.53 -12.85
C LYS A 27 5.41 -8.99 -13.03
N ASN A 28 5.79 -8.54 -14.22
CA ASN A 28 7.15 -8.12 -14.58
C ASN A 28 7.29 -6.59 -14.72
N ASN A 29 6.27 -5.82 -14.35
CA ASN A 29 6.28 -4.38 -14.50
C ASN A 29 7.10 -3.69 -13.38
N ARG A 30 8.02 -2.78 -13.77
CA ARG A 30 8.89 -2.03 -12.84
C ARG A 30 8.09 -1.29 -11.76
N LEU A 31 7.00 -0.62 -12.12
CA LEU A 31 6.17 0.11 -11.15
C LEU A 31 5.47 -0.81 -10.18
N VAL A 32 4.96 -1.97 -10.65
CA VAL A 32 4.35 -2.97 -9.77
C VAL A 32 5.37 -3.46 -8.74
N SER A 33 6.59 -3.78 -9.18
CA SER A 33 7.68 -4.19 -8.27
C SER A 33 8.09 -3.06 -7.32
N SER A 34 8.30 -1.84 -7.84
CA SER A 34 8.65 -0.66 -7.03
C SER A 34 7.61 -0.40 -5.96
N LEU A 35 6.32 -0.43 -6.31
CA LEU A 35 5.22 -0.16 -5.41
C LEU A 35 5.09 -1.26 -4.34
N ARG A 36 5.31 -2.53 -4.69
CA ARG A 36 5.32 -3.66 -3.74
C ARG A 36 6.42 -3.57 -2.69
N ILE A 37 7.58 -3.04 -3.04
CA ILE A 37 8.68 -2.80 -2.09
C ILE A 37 8.26 -1.77 -1.01
N GLY A 38 7.29 -0.90 -1.29
CA GLY A 38 6.88 0.17 -0.37
C GLY A 38 7.92 1.28 -0.29
N LEU A 39 8.09 1.85 0.91
CA LEU A 39 9.07 2.88 1.20
C LEU A 39 10.40 2.24 1.63
N ASN A 40 11.43 2.38 0.77
CA ASN A 40 12.71 1.69 0.94
C ASN A 40 13.41 1.99 2.27
N ASP A 41 13.25 3.21 2.79
CA ASP A 41 13.96 3.68 3.98
C ASP A 41 13.24 3.30 5.30
N PHE A 42 12.05 2.68 5.21
CA PHE A 42 11.23 2.38 6.39
C PHE A 42 11.59 1.06 7.07
N ASN A 43 12.24 0.13 6.37
CA ASN A 43 12.49 -1.22 6.90
C ASN A 43 13.43 -1.28 8.12
N ASN A 44 14.06 -0.16 8.49
CA ASN A 44 14.89 -0.04 9.70
C ASN A 44 14.41 1.09 10.63
N TYR A 45 13.23 1.65 10.40
CA TYR A 45 12.71 2.72 11.22
C TYR A 45 12.10 2.14 12.50
N SER A 46 12.63 2.59 13.64
CA SER A 46 12.05 2.29 14.95
C SER A 46 11.62 3.59 15.63
N PHE A 47 10.44 3.55 16.22
CA PHE A 47 9.89 4.67 17.00
C PHE A 47 9.29 4.13 18.29
N ASN A 48 9.72 4.69 19.42
CA ASN A 48 9.33 4.21 20.76
C ASN A 48 9.49 2.69 20.95
N GLY A 49 10.56 2.11 20.40
CA GLY A 49 10.84 0.67 20.48
C GLY A 49 9.96 -0.22 19.60
N GLN A 50 9.09 0.35 18.75
CA GLN A 50 8.32 -0.40 17.75
C GLN A 50 8.99 -0.30 16.38
N THR A 51 9.05 -1.43 15.68
CA THR A 51 9.50 -1.53 14.29
C THR A 51 8.33 -1.34 13.34
N PHE A 52 8.60 -0.66 12.23
CA PHE A 52 7.62 -0.46 11.18
C PHE A 52 8.15 -1.01 9.87
N ILE A 53 7.25 -1.55 9.07
CA ILE A 53 7.54 -1.99 7.71
C ILE A 53 6.64 -1.25 6.74
N SER A 54 7.14 -1.03 5.53
CA SER A 54 6.32 -0.50 4.45
C SER A 54 6.11 -1.53 3.36
N LYS A 55 4.89 -1.58 2.83
CA LYS A 55 4.52 -2.41 1.69
C LYS A 55 3.52 -1.66 0.84
N GLY A 56 3.42 -1.99 -0.44
CA GLY A 56 2.36 -1.46 -1.28
C GLY A 56 1.70 -2.52 -2.14
N SER A 57 0.57 -2.16 -2.74
CA SER A 57 -0.13 -2.99 -3.71
C SER A 57 -0.56 -2.21 -4.93
N ALA A 58 -0.18 -2.73 -6.09
CA ALA A 58 -0.71 -2.32 -7.39
C ALA A 58 -1.85 -3.26 -7.83
N GLY A 59 -2.29 -4.16 -6.96
CA GLY A 59 -3.22 -5.26 -7.25
C GLY A 59 -2.54 -6.65 -7.26
N GLN A 60 -3.34 -7.69 -7.49
CA GLN A 60 -2.88 -9.09 -7.57
C GLN A 60 -3.35 -9.70 -8.90
N GLY A 61 -2.43 -9.82 -9.86
CA GLY A 61 -2.71 -10.33 -11.21
C GLY A 61 -3.38 -9.32 -12.13
N ARG A 62 -4.18 -8.40 -11.58
CA ARG A 62 -4.77 -7.25 -12.28
C ARG A 62 -4.34 -5.95 -11.61
N TRP A 63 -4.24 -4.89 -12.41
CA TRP A 63 -3.99 -3.55 -11.92
C TRP A 63 -5.15 -3.07 -11.05
N ALA A 64 -4.84 -2.58 -9.86
CA ALA A 64 -5.82 -1.94 -8.98
C ALA A 64 -6.35 -0.66 -9.63
N THR A 65 -7.61 -0.32 -9.31
CA THR A 65 -8.16 1.00 -9.61
C THR A 65 -7.48 2.06 -8.73
N ILE A 66 -7.28 1.73 -7.45
CA ILE A 66 -6.66 2.58 -6.43
C ILE A 66 -5.48 1.79 -5.84
N PRO A 67 -4.25 1.98 -6.35
CA PRO A 67 -3.06 1.41 -5.72
C PRO A 67 -2.76 2.13 -4.40
N TRP A 68 -1.91 1.52 -3.57
CA TRP A 68 -1.60 2.07 -2.25
C TRP A 68 -0.20 1.68 -1.75
N ILE A 69 0.32 2.49 -0.83
CA ILE A 69 1.49 2.16 0.01
C ILE A 69 1.09 2.31 1.47
N GLY A 70 1.22 1.24 2.25
CA GLY A 70 0.98 1.20 3.68
C GLY A 70 2.27 1.17 4.50
N VAL A 71 2.16 1.68 5.72
CA VAL A 71 3.15 1.57 6.80
C VAL A 71 2.48 0.84 7.95
N PHE A 72 3.10 -0.25 8.39
CA PHE A 72 2.53 -1.24 9.30
C PHE A 72 3.43 -1.38 10.52
N SER A 73 2.85 -1.38 11.72
CA SER A 73 3.58 -1.72 12.95
C SER A 73 3.65 -3.24 13.08
N GLU A 74 4.86 -3.81 13.13
CA GLU A 74 5.03 -5.26 13.28
C GLU A 74 4.42 -5.79 14.59
N ALA A 75 4.31 -4.94 15.61
CA ALA A 75 3.71 -5.29 16.90
C ALA A 75 2.18 -5.45 16.85
N ILE A 76 1.51 -4.82 15.88
CA ILE A 76 0.04 -4.82 15.77
C ILE A 76 -0.39 -5.75 14.64
N SER A 77 0.16 -5.54 13.44
CA SER A 77 -0.14 -6.33 12.24
C SER A 77 0.76 -5.90 11.10
N ILE A 78 1.11 -6.85 10.23
CA ILE A 78 1.89 -6.62 9.01
C ILE A 78 1.05 -6.68 7.72
N THR A 79 -0.29 -6.71 7.85
CA THR A 79 -1.24 -6.77 6.74
C THR A 79 -2.34 -5.72 6.90
N ALA A 80 -2.85 -5.20 5.77
CA ALA A 80 -3.93 -4.21 5.72
C ALA A 80 -5.29 -4.70 6.25
N GLU A 81 -5.37 -5.97 6.65
CA GLU A 81 -6.60 -6.65 7.03
C GLU A 81 -6.77 -6.75 8.55
N SER A 82 -5.70 -6.58 9.32
CA SER A 82 -5.70 -6.58 10.77
C SER A 82 -4.97 -5.34 11.29
N GLY A 83 -5.48 -4.68 12.33
CA GLY A 83 -4.77 -3.56 12.96
C GLY A 83 -5.10 -2.17 12.41
N PHE A 84 -4.20 -1.21 12.67
CA PHE A 84 -4.29 0.18 12.26
C PHE A 84 -3.09 0.52 11.38
N ASP A 85 -3.35 1.06 10.20
CA ASP A 85 -2.31 1.28 9.20
C ASP A 85 -2.36 2.70 8.67
N ILE A 86 -1.18 3.31 8.50
CA ILE A 86 -1.04 4.57 7.79
C ILE A 86 -0.89 4.22 6.31
N VAL A 87 -1.77 4.73 5.45
CA VAL A 87 -1.79 4.39 4.03
C VAL A 87 -1.81 5.64 3.15
N TYR A 88 -0.87 5.68 2.22
CA TYR A 88 -0.92 6.52 1.02
C TYR A 88 -1.84 5.86 -0.01
N LEU A 89 -3.07 6.37 -0.14
CA LEU A 89 -4.02 5.98 -1.18
C LEU A 89 -3.90 6.90 -2.37
N PHE A 90 -3.61 6.35 -3.55
CA PHE A 90 -3.58 7.11 -4.79
C PHE A 90 -5.00 7.22 -5.37
N SER A 91 -5.38 8.40 -5.86
CA SER A 91 -6.67 8.57 -6.53
C SER A 91 -6.74 7.71 -7.80
N GLU A 92 -7.94 7.29 -8.20
CA GLU A 92 -8.14 6.51 -9.43
C GLU A 92 -7.53 7.17 -10.67
N ASP A 93 -7.63 8.50 -10.75
CA ASP A 93 -7.11 9.30 -11.85
C ASP A 93 -5.61 9.66 -11.70
N MET A 94 -4.96 9.20 -10.62
CA MET A 94 -3.56 9.46 -10.27
C MET A 94 -3.21 10.95 -10.19
N LYS A 95 -4.17 11.84 -9.93
CA LYS A 95 -3.92 13.28 -9.72
C LYS A 95 -3.65 13.66 -8.27
N SER A 96 -4.03 12.80 -7.33
CA SER A 96 -3.91 13.05 -5.89
C SER A 96 -3.44 11.81 -5.14
N VAL A 97 -2.81 12.04 -3.99
CA VAL A 97 -2.54 10.99 -3.00
C VAL A 97 -3.07 11.47 -1.65
N TYR A 98 -3.72 10.57 -0.93
CA TYR A 98 -4.30 10.82 0.38
C TYR A 98 -3.50 10.06 1.43
N LEU A 99 -3.13 10.74 2.52
CA LEU A 99 -2.66 10.09 3.71
C LEU A 99 -3.86 9.77 4.60
N SER A 100 -4.04 8.49 4.90
CA SER A 100 -5.19 8.00 5.66
C SER A 100 -4.73 7.09 6.79
N LEU A 101 -5.49 7.10 7.89
CA LEU A 101 -5.40 6.08 8.93
C LEU A 101 -6.54 5.09 8.71
N ASN A 102 -6.19 3.85 8.37
CA ASN A 102 -7.15 2.79 8.07
C ASN A 102 -7.19 1.76 9.20
N GLN A 103 -8.32 1.06 9.31
CA GLN A 103 -8.52 0.01 10.31
C GLN A 103 -8.92 -1.30 9.62
N GLY A 104 -8.19 -2.36 9.88
CA GLY A 104 -8.47 -3.69 9.34
C GLY A 104 -9.75 -4.29 9.97
N TRP A 105 -10.79 -4.43 9.16
CA TRP A 105 -12.08 -4.98 9.61
C TRP A 105 -12.01 -6.46 10.03
N ASN A 106 -11.05 -7.23 9.54
CA ASN A 106 -10.96 -8.66 9.89
C ASN A 106 -10.60 -8.87 11.37
N LEU A 107 -9.90 -7.92 12.01
CA LEU A 107 -9.66 -7.94 13.45
C LEU A 107 -10.99 -7.84 14.22
N PHE A 108 -11.86 -6.90 13.83
CA PHE A 108 -13.20 -6.78 14.42
C PHE A 108 -14.03 -8.04 14.22
N LYS A 109 -14.01 -8.63 13.02
CA LYS A 109 -14.70 -9.91 12.77
C LYS A 109 -14.19 -11.05 13.65
N LYS A 110 -12.90 -11.06 14.02
CA LYS A 110 -12.35 -12.09 14.93
C LYS A 110 -12.77 -11.84 16.39
N ILE A 111 -12.82 -10.59 16.83
CA ILE A 111 -13.17 -10.21 18.21
C ILE A 111 -14.68 -10.36 18.46
N TYR A 112 -15.52 -9.96 17.51
CA TYR A 112 -16.98 -9.87 17.67
C TYR A 112 -17.74 -10.98 16.94
N LYS A 113 -17.13 -12.17 16.79
CA LYS A 113 -17.71 -13.30 16.08
C LYS A 113 -18.92 -13.94 16.78
N ASP A 114 -19.14 -13.62 18.06
CA ASP A 114 -20.38 -13.93 18.79
C ASP A 114 -21.28 -12.69 18.80
N GLY A 115 -22.16 -12.62 17.81
CA GLY A 115 -23.00 -11.46 17.54
C GLY A 115 -24.01 -11.15 18.64
N ARG A 116 -23.73 -10.13 19.45
CA ARG A 116 -24.74 -9.32 20.13
C ARG A 116 -24.30 -7.85 20.14
N LEU A 117 -24.92 -7.07 19.25
CA LEU A 117 -25.26 -5.67 19.51
C LEU A 117 -26.74 -5.64 19.89
#